data_AF-A0A553DWZ1-F1
#
_entry.id   AF-A0A553DWZ1-F1
#
_cell.length_a   1.000
_cell.length_b   1.000
_cell.length_c   1.000
_cell.angle_alpha   90.00
_cell.angle_beta   90.00
_cell.angle_gamma   90.00
#
_symmetry.space_group_name_H-M   'P 1'
#
loop_
_entity.id
_entity.type
_entity.pdbx_description
1 polymer ?
#
loop_
_entity_poly.entity_id
_entity_poly.type
_entity_poly.pdbx_seq_one_letter_code
_entity_poly.pdbx_strand_id
1 'polypeptide(L)'
;MKAFKLENEPRIKSGFKTPEGYHGTFSSKFLENLPKEEITNNVKVVSIYRKRKTILIAIAAVLVLAIMIPTLYTAETKNNELDSATIENYLAEESNINQYELIGETELESNKIVNSTKLEDETLEDILVTNPNIENLVIEN
;
A
#
# COMPACT_ATOMS: atom_id res chain seq x y z
N MET A 1 -21.49 -73.69 -32.54
CA MET A 1 -22.69 -72.81 -32.61
C MET A 1 -23.26 -72.89 -34.03
N LYS A 2 -24.58 -72.96 -34.21
CA LYS A 2 -25.20 -72.98 -35.55
C LYS A 2 -25.13 -71.59 -36.18
N ALA A 3 -24.88 -71.50 -37.49
CA ALA A 3 -24.83 -70.24 -38.22
C ALA A 3 -26.24 -69.62 -38.29
N PHE A 4 -26.41 -68.44 -37.71
CA PHE A 4 -27.65 -67.67 -37.73
C PHE A 4 -27.82 -67.04 -39.12
N LYS A 5 -28.82 -67.50 -39.89
CA LYS A 5 -29.08 -67.03 -41.26
C LYS A 5 -30.33 -66.13 -41.27
N LEU A 6 -30.13 -64.81 -41.24
CA LEU A 6 -31.19 -63.80 -41.12
C LEU A 6 -32.19 -63.76 -42.30
N GLU A 7 -31.85 -64.37 -43.43
CA GLU A 7 -32.61 -64.24 -44.68
C GLU A 7 -33.75 -65.25 -44.81
N ASN A 8 -33.67 -66.37 -44.09
CA ASN A 8 -34.57 -67.52 -44.28
C ASN A 8 -35.51 -67.79 -43.09
N GLU A 9 -35.47 -66.96 -42.05
CA GLU A 9 -36.38 -67.06 -40.90
C GLU A 9 -37.53 -66.05 -41.00
N PRO A 10 -38.77 -66.43 -40.59
CA PRO A 10 -39.90 -65.52 -40.61
C PRO A 10 -39.63 -64.34 -39.68
N ARG A 11 -39.40 -63.17 -40.27
CA ARG A 11 -39.17 -61.93 -39.53
C ARG A 11 -40.34 -61.68 -38.59
N ILE A 12 -40.06 -61.56 -37.29
CA ILE A 12 -41.04 -61.12 -36.29
C ILE A 12 -41.67 -59.81 -36.75
N LYS A 13 -43.00 -59.78 -36.83
CA LYS A 13 -43.73 -58.56 -37.20
C LYS A 13 -43.52 -57.53 -36.09
N SER A 14 -43.07 -56.32 -36.44
CA SER A 14 -42.94 -55.23 -35.48
C SER A 14 -44.27 -55.03 -34.75
N GLY A 15 -44.26 -55.18 -33.41
CA GLY A 15 -45.43 -54.97 -32.56
C GLY A 15 -45.86 -53.51 -32.49
N PHE A 16 -45.02 -52.60 -32.97
CA PHE A 16 -45.33 -51.18 -33.08
C PHE A 16 -45.30 -50.77 -34.55
N LYS A 17 -46.46 -50.45 -35.10
CA LYS A 17 -46.62 -49.78 -36.40
C LYS A 17 -47.25 -48.42 -36.13
N THR A 18 -46.58 -47.37 -36.58
CA THR A 18 -47.13 -46.01 -36.49
C THR A 18 -48.37 -45.89 -37.36
N PRO A 19 -49.41 -45.17 -36.93
CA PRO A 19 -50.57 -44.88 -37.75
C PRO A 19 -50.20 -44.17 -39.06
N GLU A 20 -51.03 -44.33 -40.08
CA GLU A 20 -50.86 -43.64 -41.35
C GLU A 20 -50.84 -42.11 -41.13
N GLY A 21 -49.84 -41.43 -41.70
CA GLY A 21 -49.71 -39.97 -41.58
C GLY A 21 -49.13 -39.44 -40.26
N TYR A 22 -48.70 -40.29 -39.32
CA TYR A 22 -48.15 -39.88 -38.01
C TYR A 22 -47.03 -38.83 -38.11
N HIS A 23 -46.10 -39.01 -39.06
CA HIS A 23 -44.98 -38.10 -39.26
C HIS A 23 -45.29 -36.89 -40.17
N GLY A 24 -46.43 -36.90 -40.87
CA GLY A 24 -46.76 -35.87 -41.86
C GLY A 24 -46.99 -34.49 -41.24
N THR A 25 -47.54 -34.43 -40.02
CA THR A 25 -47.81 -33.17 -39.29
C THR A 25 -46.84 -32.92 -38.14
N PHE A 26 -45.89 -33.83 -37.90
CA PHE A 26 -44.96 -33.74 -36.78
C PHE A 26 -44.11 -32.46 -36.85
N SER A 27 -43.54 -32.15 -38.02
CA SER A 27 -42.69 -30.97 -38.21
C SER A 27 -43.45 -29.67 -37.92
N SER A 28 -44.67 -29.55 -38.46
CA SER A 28 -45.53 -28.38 -38.25
C SER A 28 -45.91 -28.21 -36.77
N LYS A 29 -46.32 -29.31 -36.11
CA LYS A 29 -46.64 -29.30 -34.68
C LYS A 29 -45.42 -28.97 -33.82
N PHE A 30 -44.24 -29.50 -34.17
CA PHE A 30 -43.01 -29.21 -33.45
C PHE A 30 -42.67 -27.72 -33.51
N LEU A 31 -42.75 -27.11 -34.70
CA LEU A 31 -42.50 -25.67 -34.89
C LEU A 31 -43.59 -24.78 -34.26
N GLU A 32 -44.82 -25.29 -34.17
CA GLU A 32 -45.92 -24.58 -33.51
C GLU A 32 -45.81 -24.61 -31.98
N ASN A 33 -45.31 -25.71 -31.42
CA ASN A 33 -45.07 -25.88 -29.98
C ASN A 33 -43.71 -25.34 -29.52
N LEU A 34 -42.90 -24.77 -30.42
CA LEU A 34 -41.78 -23.95 -29.99
C LEU A 34 -42.34 -22.71 -29.27
N PRO A 35 -41.80 -22.32 -28.10
CA PRO A 35 -42.24 -21.13 -27.40
C PRO A 35 -42.02 -19.89 -28.29
N LYS A 36 -43.10 -19.40 -28.92
CA LYS A 36 -43.09 -18.23 -29.84
C LYS A 36 -43.08 -16.89 -29.10
N GLU A 37 -43.31 -16.92 -27.81
CA GLU A 37 -43.27 -15.78 -26.90
C GLU A 37 -42.43 -16.29 -25.73
N GLU A 38 -41.12 -16.02 -25.69
CA GLU A 38 -40.53 -15.22 -24.60
C GLU A 38 -39.03 -14.94 -24.83
N ILE A 39 -38.47 -15.33 -25.99
CA ILE A 39 -37.02 -15.17 -26.25
C ILE A 39 -36.65 -13.71 -26.55
N THR A 40 -37.61 -12.87 -26.95
CA THR A 40 -37.32 -11.48 -27.34
C THR A 40 -37.42 -10.48 -26.19
N ASN A 41 -38.05 -10.80 -25.05
CA ASN A 41 -38.40 -9.77 -24.06
C ASN A 41 -37.92 -9.98 -22.62
N ASN A 42 -37.41 -11.15 -22.17
CA ASN A 42 -37.10 -11.24 -20.72
C ASN A 42 -36.09 -12.26 -20.20
N VAL A 43 -35.10 -12.72 -20.97
CA VAL A 43 -33.83 -13.06 -20.29
C VAL A 43 -32.99 -11.79 -20.23
N LYS A 44 -33.40 -10.87 -19.34
CA LYS A 44 -32.64 -9.67 -19.02
C LYS A 44 -31.33 -10.09 -18.34
N VAL A 45 -30.35 -10.53 -19.14
CA VAL A 45 -28.97 -10.74 -18.71
C VAL A 45 -28.34 -9.38 -18.44
N VAL A 46 -28.71 -8.81 -17.29
CA VAL A 46 -28.06 -7.62 -16.78
C VAL A 46 -26.71 -8.02 -16.22
N SER A 47 -25.65 -7.72 -16.98
CA SER A 47 -24.27 -7.81 -16.49
C SER A 47 -24.18 -7.17 -15.10
N ILE A 48 -23.91 -8.01 -14.09
CA ILE A 48 -23.72 -7.60 -12.70
C ILE A 48 -22.60 -6.56 -12.62
N TYR A 49 -21.55 -6.74 -13.42
CA TYR A 49 -20.44 -5.81 -13.53
C TYR A 49 -20.89 -4.43 -14.02
N ARG A 50 -21.77 -4.37 -15.03
CA ARG A 50 -22.26 -3.10 -15.58
C ARG A 50 -23.13 -2.31 -14.58
N LYS A 51 -23.87 -3.01 -13.72
CA LYS A 51 -24.71 -2.37 -12.69
C LYS A 51 -23.94 -1.98 -11.42
N ARG A 52 -22.90 -2.74 -11.07
CA ARG A 52 -22.11 -2.53 -9.84
C ARG A 52 -20.81 -1.77 -10.07
N LYS A 53 -20.48 -1.39 -11.32
CA LYS A 53 -19.26 -0.63 -11.65
C LYS A 53 -19.10 0.63 -10.79
N THR A 54 -20.18 1.38 -10.57
CA THR A 54 -20.14 2.61 -9.74
C THR A 54 -19.86 2.32 -8.27
N ILE A 55 -20.46 1.26 -7.72
CA ILE A 55 -20.22 0.82 -6.33
C ILE A 55 -18.78 0.29 -6.19
N LEU A 56 -18.29 -0.48 -7.16
CA LEU A 56 -16.92 -0.97 -7.18
C LEU A 56 -15.90 0.17 -7.27
N ILE A 57 -16.17 1.19 -8.09
CA ILE A 57 -15.34 2.40 -8.17
C ILE A 57 -15.40 3.19 -6.86
N ALA A 58 -16.57 3.30 -6.22
CA ALA A 58 -16.71 3.97 -4.93
C ALA A 58 -15.89 3.26 -3.84
N ILE A 59 -15.95 1.92 -3.78
CA ILE A 59 -15.14 1.12 -2.85
C ILE A 59 -13.64 1.34 -3.12
N ALA A 60 -13.23 1.33 -4.40
CA ALA A 60 -11.85 1.59 -4.78
C ALA A 60 -11.39 3.00 -4.36
N ALA A 61 -12.21 4.03 -4.56
CA ALA A 61 -11.91 5.40 -4.15
C ALA A 61 -11.76 5.53 -2.63
N VAL A 62 -12.63 4.87 -1.84
CA VAL A 62 -12.52 4.84 -0.37
C VAL A 62 -11.23 4.15 0.06
N LEU A 63 -10.83 3.05 -0.58
CA LEU A 63 -9.57 2.36 -0.30
C LEU A 63 -8.35 3.25 -0.59
N VAL A 64 -8.35 3.96 -1.72
CA VAL A 64 -7.28 4.90 -2.07
C VAL A 64 -7.18 6.01 -1.03
N LEU A 65 -8.31 6.60 -0.61
CA LEU A 65 -8.31 7.61 0.45
C LEU A 65 -7.84 7.04 1.80
N ALA A 66 -8.26 5.84 2.16
CA ALA A 66 -7.85 5.17 3.40
C ALA A 66 -6.33 4.91 3.45
N ILE A 67 -5.69 4.67 2.31
CA ILE A 67 -4.24 4.54 2.21
C ILE A 67 -3.58 5.93 2.19
N MET A 68 -4.16 6.91 1.49
CA MET A 68 -3.60 8.25 1.36
C MET A 68 -3.52 9.01 2.69
N ILE A 69 -4.58 8.95 3.51
CA ILE A 69 -4.69 9.71 4.77
C ILE A 69 -3.50 9.45 5.71
N PRO A 70 -3.16 8.20 6.09
CA PRO A 70 -2.01 7.94 6.97
C PRO A 70 -0.68 8.35 6.33
N THR A 71 -0.49 8.19 5.01
CA THR A 71 0.78 8.58 4.38
C THR A 71 1.08 10.09 4.49
N LEU A 72 0.06 10.94 4.34
CA LEU A 72 0.20 12.39 4.50
C LEU A 72 0.41 12.77 5.98
N TYR A 73 -0.30 12.12 6.90
CA TYR A 73 -0.15 12.37 8.33
C TYR A 73 1.23 11.95 8.87
N THR A 74 1.78 10.83 8.37
CA THR A 74 3.15 10.39 8.71
C THR A 74 4.24 11.24 8.08
N ALA A 75 3.93 11.99 7.02
CA ALA A 75 4.89 12.91 6.40
C ALA A 75 5.05 14.21 7.21
N GLU A 76 3.93 14.75 7.72
CA GLU A 76 3.92 15.96 8.57
C GLU A 76 4.41 15.69 10.00
N THR A 77 4.22 14.46 10.52
CA THR A 77 4.66 14.07 11.88
C THR A 77 6.11 13.62 11.96
N LYS A 78 6.84 13.58 10.83
CA LYS A 78 8.30 13.66 10.86
C LYS A 78 8.71 15.10 11.15
N ASN A 79 8.44 15.54 12.38
CA ASN A 79 9.25 16.57 12.98
C ASN A 79 10.66 15.97 13.06
N ASN A 80 11.50 16.30 12.08
CA ASN A 80 12.93 15.99 12.10
C ASN A 80 13.64 16.87 13.14
N GLU A 81 13.02 17.08 14.31
CA GLU A 81 13.78 17.55 15.47
C GLU A 81 14.70 16.40 15.82
N LEU A 82 15.98 16.59 15.50
CA LEU A 82 17.02 15.66 15.87
C LEU A 82 17.01 15.54 17.39
N ASP A 83 16.72 14.33 17.87
CA ASP A 83 16.76 14.05 19.31
C ASP A 83 18.19 14.27 19.84
N SER A 84 18.30 14.79 21.07
CA SER A 84 19.60 15.11 21.70
C SER A 84 20.54 13.91 21.66
N ALA A 85 20.02 12.71 21.94
CA ALA A 85 20.79 11.48 21.90
C ALA A 85 21.33 11.15 20.48
N THR A 86 20.64 11.58 19.43
CA THR A 86 21.09 11.38 18.04
C THR A 86 22.22 12.36 17.70
N ILE A 87 22.11 13.62 18.15
CA ILE A 87 23.15 14.63 17.98
C ILE A 87 24.41 14.23 18.76
N GLU A 88 24.25 13.80 20.01
CA GLU A 88 25.35 13.34 20.87
C GLU A 88 26.09 12.15 20.24
N ASN A 89 25.36 11.15 19.73
CA ASN A 89 25.98 10.01 19.05
C ASN A 89 26.73 10.43 17.78
N TYR A 90 26.16 11.34 16.98
CA TYR A 90 26.83 11.86 15.79
C TYR A 90 28.12 12.61 16.14
N LEU A 91 28.09 13.47 17.15
CA LEU A 91 29.26 14.20 17.64
C LEU A 91 30.32 13.26 18.25
N ALA A 92 29.92 12.17 18.88
CA ALA A 92 30.82 11.18 19.46
C ALA A 92 31.48 10.27 18.40
N GLU A 93 30.78 9.97 17.32
CA GLU A 93 31.29 9.13 16.22
C GLU A 93 32.11 9.94 15.21
N GLU A 94 31.81 11.23 15.02
CA GLU A 94 32.52 12.10 14.09
C GLU A 94 33.86 12.59 14.67
N SER A 95 34.91 11.81 14.42
CA SER A 95 36.28 12.07 14.92
C SER A 95 36.98 13.32 14.37
N ASN A 96 36.38 14.04 13.43
CA ASN A 96 37.02 15.11 12.66
C ASN A 96 36.53 16.52 13.05
N ILE A 97 35.74 16.65 14.10
CA ILE A 97 35.26 17.93 14.59
C ILE A 97 36.40 18.63 15.35
N ASN A 98 36.78 19.82 14.89
CA ASN A 98 37.81 20.60 15.54
C ASN A 98 37.27 21.21 16.85
N GLN A 99 38.04 21.15 17.95
CA GLN A 99 37.63 21.68 19.25
C GLN A 99 37.25 23.17 19.18
N TYR A 100 37.93 23.93 18.32
CA TYR A 100 37.63 25.36 18.11
C TYR A 100 36.27 25.59 17.43
N GLU A 101 35.80 24.67 16.58
CA GLU A 101 34.48 24.76 15.92
C GLU A 101 33.35 24.49 16.92
N LEU A 102 33.56 23.58 17.88
CA LEU A 102 32.59 23.32 18.96
C LEU A 102 32.48 24.50 19.94
N ILE A 103 33.62 25.12 20.27
CA ILE A 103 33.65 26.25 21.21
C ILE A 103 32.91 27.45 20.60
N GLY A 104 33.16 27.78 19.33
CA GLY A 104 32.50 28.91 18.66
C GLY A 104 30.97 28.80 18.59
N GLU A 105 30.44 27.58 18.42
CA GLU A 105 28.99 27.33 18.38
C GLU A 105 28.35 27.20 19.78
N THR A 106 29.09 26.74 20.79
CA THR A 106 28.58 26.59 22.17
C THR A 106 28.62 27.89 23.00
N GLU A 107 29.39 28.88 22.56
CA GLU A 107 29.58 30.15 23.27
C GLU A 107 28.32 31.02 23.33
N LEU A 108 27.36 30.83 22.42
CA LEU A 108 26.11 31.59 22.40
C LEU A 108 25.20 31.29 23.59
N GLU A 109 25.21 30.06 24.11
CA GLU A 109 24.42 29.66 25.29
C GLU A 109 25.20 29.88 26.60
N SER A 110 26.53 29.75 26.60
CA SER A 110 27.36 29.94 27.80
C SER A 110 27.50 31.41 28.22
N ASN A 111 27.36 32.36 27.28
CA ASN A 111 27.36 33.81 27.55
C ASN A 111 26.23 34.24 28.51
N LYS A 112 25.17 33.45 28.65
CA LYS A 112 24.12 33.69 29.65
C LYS A 112 24.53 33.26 31.06
N ILE A 113 25.41 32.27 31.17
CA ILE A 113 25.95 31.76 32.44
C ILE A 113 27.05 32.69 32.96
N VAL A 114 27.96 33.14 32.09
CA VAL A 114 29.10 34.01 32.45
C VAL A 114 28.64 35.37 33.02
N ASN A 115 27.56 35.94 32.48
CA ASN A 115 27.04 37.23 32.97
C ASN A 115 26.37 37.17 34.36
N SER A 116 26.15 35.96 34.91
CA SER A 116 25.50 35.78 36.22
C SER A 116 26.48 35.59 37.38
N THR A 117 27.74 35.26 37.08
CA THR A 117 28.81 35.11 38.06
C THR A 117 29.72 36.33 37.97
N LYS A 118 29.59 37.26 38.91
CA LYS A 118 30.52 38.38 39.07
C LYS A 118 31.87 37.79 39.49
N LEU A 119 32.75 37.53 38.52
CA LEU A 119 34.12 37.08 38.76
C LEU A 119 34.84 38.16 39.58
N GLU A 120 35.39 37.76 40.72
CA GLU A 120 36.08 38.65 41.65
C GLU A 120 37.53 38.83 41.16
N ASP A 121 37.99 40.07 40.97
CA ASP A 121 39.28 40.39 40.32
C ASP A 121 40.48 39.66 40.95
N GLU A 122 40.44 39.43 42.27
CA GLU A 122 41.48 38.70 43.02
C GLU A 122 41.63 37.25 42.55
N THR A 123 40.52 36.59 42.17
CA THR A 123 40.55 35.21 41.67
C THR A 123 41.09 35.12 40.25
N LEU A 124 40.86 36.15 39.43
CA LEU A 124 41.40 36.20 38.07
C LEU A 124 42.90 36.46 38.08
N GLU A 125 43.38 37.38 38.92
CA GLU A 125 44.80 37.66 39.04
C GLU A 125 45.58 36.43 39.54
N ASP A 126 45.05 35.72 40.53
CA ASP A 126 45.69 34.50 41.05
C ASP A 126 45.75 33.37 40.01
N ILE A 127 44.69 33.16 39.23
CA ILE A 127 44.67 32.18 38.13
C ILE A 127 45.66 32.58 37.03
N LEU A 128 45.76 33.88 36.72
CA LEU A 128 46.67 34.39 35.70
C LEU A 128 48.14 34.32 36.11
N VAL A 129 48.43 34.51 37.40
CA VAL A 129 49.80 34.40 37.93
C VAL A 129 50.21 32.93 38.11
N THR A 130 49.26 32.06 38.46
CA THR A 130 49.57 30.65 38.79
C THR A 130 49.67 29.76 37.55
N ASN A 131 49.12 30.16 36.40
CA ASN A 131 49.12 29.32 35.21
C ASN A 131 50.30 29.64 34.27
N PRO A 132 51.37 28.80 34.24
CA PRO A 132 52.62 29.10 33.54
C PRO A 132 52.51 29.05 32.01
N ASN A 133 51.37 28.64 31.46
CA ASN A 133 51.17 28.46 30.01
C ASN A 133 50.25 29.51 29.38
N ILE A 134 49.91 30.61 30.08
CA ILE A 134 49.05 31.67 29.52
C ILE A 134 49.68 32.33 28.29
N GLU A 135 51.01 32.39 28.23
CA GLU A 135 51.73 32.94 27.08
C GLU A 135 51.40 32.15 25.79
N ASN A 136 51.12 30.85 25.88
CA ASN A 136 50.72 30.03 24.72
C ASN A 136 49.33 30.43 24.17
N LEU A 137 48.42 30.91 25.03
CA LEU A 137 47.09 31.38 24.59
C LEU A 137 47.15 32.71 23.83
N VAL A 138 48.22 33.49 24.05
CA VAL A 138 48.45 34.76 23.34
C VAL A 138 49.20 34.55 22.02
N ILE A 139 50.04 33.51 21.95
CA ILE A 139 50.88 33.20 20.77
C ILE A 139 50.10 32.48 19.67
N GLU A 140 49.01 31.78 19.98
CA GLU A 140 48.19 31.02 19.01
C GLU A 140 47.05 31.84 18.36
N ASN A 141 47.26 33.15 18.17
CA ASN A 141 46.40 34.07 17.40
C ASN A 141 47.12 34.62 16.17
#